data_AF-A0A2R8BH01-F1
#
_entry.id   AF-A0A2R8BH01-F1
#
_cell.length_a   1.000
_cell.length_b   1.000
_cell.length_c   1.000
_cell.angle_alpha   90.00
_cell.angle_beta   90.00
_cell.angle_gamma   90.00
#
_symmetry.space_group_name_H-M   'P 1'
#
loop_
_entity.id
_entity.type
_entity.pdbx_description
1 polymer ?
#
loop_
_entity_poly.entity_id
_entity_poly.type
_entity_poly.pdbx_seq_one_letter_code
_entity_poly.pdbx_strand_id
1 'polypeptide(L)' 'MNIPNIEDFEERAAIAEYDGGLSRRAAENLAAQSQGFASARKYWQWLAEYAHREKLP' A
#
# COMPACT_ATOMS: atom_id res chain seq x y z
N MET A 1 -11.21 4.82 -12.69
CA MET A 1 -10.89 4.24 -11.38
C MET A 1 -9.46 3.71 -11.51
N ASN A 2 -8.48 4.25 -10.78
CA ASN A 2 -7.10 3.77 -10.87
C ASN A 2 -6.89 2.74 -9.75
N ILE A 3 -6.57 1.50 -10.11
CA ILE A 3 -6.27 0.45 -9.13
C ILE A 3 -4.87 0.75 -8.56
N PRO A 4 -4.68 0.78 -7.23
CA PRO A 4 -3.37 0.90 -6.61
C PRO A 4 -2.41 -0.19 -7.11
N ASN A 5 -1.15 0.18 -7.28
CA ASN A 5 -0.12 -0.74 -7.72
C ASN A 5 0.51 -1.43 -6.50
N ILE A 6 0.21 -2.73 -6.32
CA ILE A 6 0.71 -3.48 -5.17
C ILE A 6 2.23 -3.67 -5.18
N GLU A 7 2.83 -3.87 -6.35
CA GLU A 7 4.28 -4.03 -6.48
C GLU A 7 5.01 -2.73 -6.08
N ASP A 8 4.55 -1.57 -6.55
CA ASP A 8 5.13 -0.27 -6.16
C ASP A 8 4.93 0.03 -4.67
N PHE A 9 3.79 -0.40 -4.10
CA PHE A 9 3.56 -0.27 -2.65
C PHE A 9 4.58 -1.10 -1.87
N GLU A 10 4.76 -2.38 -2.24
CA GLU A 10 5.66 -3.31 -1.55
C GLU A 10 7.13 -2.91 -1.72
N GLU A 11 7.54 -2.52 -2.93
CA GLU A 11 8.89 -2.04 -3.21
C GLU A 11 9.22 -0.78 -2.39
N ARG A 12 8.32 0.22 -2.39
CA ARG A 12 8.52 1.45 -1.61
C ARG A 12 8.53 1.18 -0.11
N ALA A 13 7.66 0.29 0.38
CA ALA A 13 7.64 -0.08 1.78
C ALA A 13 8.95 -0.79 2.17
N ALA A 14 9.46 -1.69 1.32
CA ALA A 14 10.73 -2.38 1.56
C ALA A 14 11.91 -1.40 1.59
N ILE A 15 12.03 -0.50 0.60
CA ILE A 15 13.08 0.52 0.57
C ILE A 15 12.99 1.41 1.82
N ALA A 16 11.79 1.87 2.18
CA ALA A 16 11.60 2.73 3.34
C ALA A 16 11.92 2.03 4.68
N GLU A 17 11.64 0.72 4.81
CA GLU A 17 11.97 -0.08 5.99
C GLU A 17 13.47 -0.35 6.10
N TYR A 18 14.08 -0.88 5.04
CA TYR A 18 15.45 -1.41 5.08
C TYR A 18 16.51 -0.35 4.79
N ASP A 19 16.29 0.50 3.79
CA ASP A 19 17.25 1.53 3.40
C ASP A 19 16.97 2.86 4.12
N GLY A 20 15.69 3.15 4.37
CA GLY A 20 15.23 4.36 5.05
C GLY A 20 15.20 4.27 6.58
N GLY A 21 15.32 3.06 7.15
CA GLY A 21 15.33 2.83 8.59
C GLY A 21 13.99 3.11 9.29
N LEU A 22 12.88 3.23 8.55
CA LEU A 22 11.56 3.38 9.13
C LEU A 22 11.09 2.05 9.73
N SER A 23 10.30 2.11 10.80
CA SER A 23 9.51 0.94 11.20
C SER A 23 8.61 0.52 10.05
N ARG A 24 8.35 -0.79 9.89
CA ARG A 24 7.42 -1.34 8.89
C ARG A 24 6.13 -0.54 8.74
N ARG A 25 5.48 -0.23 9.87
CA ARG A 25 4.24 0.54 9.90
C ARG A 25 4.39 1.95 9.30
N ALA A 26 5.51 2.62 9.55
CA ALA A 26 5.78 3.94 8.99
C ALA A 26 6.13 3.85 7.49
N ALA A 27 6.89 2.83 7.10
CA ALA A 27 7.23 2.55 5.71
C ALA A 27 5.99 2.25 4.84
N GLU A 28 5.11 1.36 5.30
CA GLU A 28 3.83 1.07 4.64
C GLU A 28 2.92 2.31 4.55
N ASN A 29 2.89 3.16 5.59
CA ASN A 29 2.13 4.40 5.54
C ASN A 29 2.70 5.38 4.51
N LEU A 30 4.03 5.46 4.39
CA LEU A 30 4.69 6.30 3.39
C LEU A 30 4.39 5.79 1.96
N ALA A 31 4.48 4.48 1.75
CA ALA A 31 4.13 3.84 0.47
C ALA A 31 2.65 4.07 0.10
N ALA A 32 1.73 3.94 1.06
CA ALA A 32 0.31 4.24 0.86
C ALA A 32 0.07 5.71 0.46
N GLN A 33 0.76 6.65 1.13
CA GLN A 33 0.64 8.08 0.84
C GLN A 33 1.11 8.43 -0.56
N SER A 34 2.15 7.77 -1.08
CA SER A 34 2.57 7.98 -2.46
C SER A 34 1.56 7.54 -3.52
N GLN A 35 0.61 6.67 -3.16
CA GLN A 35 -0.50 6.27 -4.03
C GLN A 35 -1.80 7.02 -3.72
N GLY A 36 -1.74 8.08 -2.89
CA GLY A 36 -2.88 8.94 -2.56
C GLY A 36 -3.74 8.45 -1.39
N PHE A 37 -3.31 7.44 -0.63
CA PHE A 37 -4.04 6.97 0.55
C PHE A 37 -3.55 7.66 1.82
N ALA A 38 -4.47 7.93 2.74
CA ALA A 38 -4.13 8.53 4.04
C ALA A 38 -3.26 7.62 4.94
N SER A 39 -3.29 6.30 4.72
CA SER A 39 -2.53 5.30 5.50
C SER A 39 -2.54 3.94 4.81
N ALA A 40 -1.63 3.05 5.22
CA ALA A 40 -1.61 1.65 4.82
C ALA A 40 -2.94 0.94 5.12
N ARG A 41 -3.58 1.26 6.25
CA ARG A 41 -4.91 0.73 6.58
C ARG A 41 -5.95 1.08 5.52
N LYS A 42 -5.91 2.31 4.98
CA LYS A 42 -6.86 2.75 3.94
C LYS A 42 -6.56 2.11 2.59
N TYR A 43 -5.29 1.93 2.28
CA TYR A 43 -4.84 1.17 1.12
C TYR A 43 -5.37 -0.28 1.15
N TRP A 44 -5.13 -1.01 2.25
CA TRP A 44 -5.60 -2.39 2.40
C TRP A 44 -7.11 -2.52 2.47
N GLN A 45 -7.81 -1.57 3.10
CA GLN A 45 -9.28 -1.55 3.09
C GLN A 45 -9.80 -1.44 1.66
N TRP A 46 -9.23 -0.54 0.85
CA TRP A 46 -9.62 -0.38 -0.55
C TRP A 46 -9.37 -1.67 -1.35
N LEU A 47 -8.20 -2.30 -1.19
CA LEU A 47 -7.88 -3.56 -1.88
C LEU A 47 -8.82 -4.69 -1.49
N ALA A 48 -9.13 -4.83 -0.20
CA ALA A 48 -10.07 -5.85 0.27
C ALA A 48 -11.47 -5.64 -0.32
N GLU A 49 -11.94 -4.40 -0.38
CA GLU A 49 -13.22 -4.06 -1.02
C GLU A 49 -13.20 -4.33 -2.53
N TYR A 50 -12.09 -4.02 -3.22
CA TYR A 50 -11.91 -4.27 -4.64
C TYR A 50 -11.93 -5.78 -4.93
N ALA A 51 -11.12 -6.56 -4.22
CA ALA A 51 -11.04 -8.02 -4.33
C ALA A 51 -12.34 -8.76 -3.97
N HIS A 52 -13.20 -8.13 -3.17
CA HIS A 52 -14.52 -8.68 -2.85
C HIS A 52 -15.55 -8.42 -3.95
N ARG A 53 -15.51 -7.25 -4.59
CA ARG A 53 -16.45 -6.85 -5.66
C ARG A 53 -16.08 -7.51 -6.99
N GLU A 54 -14.83 -7.35 -7.38
CA GLU A 54 -14.22 -8.09 -8.46
C GLU A 54 -13.86 -9.41 -7.81
N LYS A 55 -14.68 -10.47 -7.95
CA LYS A 55 -14.24 -11.82 -7.61
C LYS A 55 -12.90 -12.01 -8.33
N LEU A 56 -11.80 -11.84 -7.61
CA LEU A 56 -10.49 -12.17 -8.15
C LEU A 56 -10.64 -13.61 -8.66
N PRO A 57 -10.39 -13.87 -9.95
CA PRO A 57 -10.52 -15.22 -10.49
C PRO A 57 -9.69 -16.22 -9.68
#